data_AF-A0AAW2CGD7-F1
#
_entry.id   AF-A0AAW2CGD7-F1
#
_cell.length_a   1.000
_cell.length_b   1.000
_cell.length_c   1.000
_cell.angle_alpha   90.00
_cell.angle_beta   90.00
_cell.angle_gamma   90.00
#
_symmetry.space_group_name_H-M   'P 1'
#
loop_
_entity.id
_entity.type
_entity.pdbx_description
1 polymer ?
#
loop_
_entity_poly.entity_id
_entity_poly.type
_entity_poly.pdbx_seq_one_letter_code
_entity_poly.pdbx_strand_id
1 'polypeptide(L)'
;ELEKQLKEAGNRLHNPLSSIDDLLTLLDEVENLLAYVEQVPSKSMRDVLFPLVKALINNKLLRHAEMDVNVSVVSCIIEITRITAPDAPYKDEQMREIFQLIVVACENMSHVSTRSYKKVTSILDTIAKVKLCLVMLDLECDALVVEMFQNFLKMIRSNHPPAALSAMETIMSLVINESKDISLDLLSSLFAIVRKANQNHRLEILNARSRLQTTAKKGCSNL
;
A
#
# COMPACT_ATOMS: atom_id res chain seq x y z
N GLU A 1 12.14 -18.57 21.39
CA GLU A 1 12.40 -19.04 20.01
C GLU A 1 12.30 -17.89 19.00
N LEU A 2 11.16 -17.21 18.87
CA LEU A 2 10.98 -16.08 17.94
C LEU A 2 12.07 -14.99 18.04
N GLU A 3 12.41 -14.55 19.25
CA GLU A 3 13.50 -13.57 19.48
C GLU A 3 14.86 -14.04 18.92
N LYS A 4 15.16 -15.33 19.03
CA LYS A 4 16.42 -15.89 18.52
C LYS A 4 16.44 -15.87 16.99
N GLN A 5 15.33 -16.27 16.36
CA GLN A 5 15.18 -16.29 14.91
C GLN A 5 15.26 -14.89 14.31
N LEU A 6 14.55 -13.91 14.90
CA LEU A 6 14.63 -12.50 14.49
C LEU A 6 16.05 -11.94 14.62
N LYS A 7 16.75 -12.27 15.71
CA LYS A 7 18.13 -11.85 15.92
C LYS A 7 19.06 -12.44 14.84
N GLU A 8 18.90 -13.72 14.52
CA GLU A 8 19.71 -14.40 13.50
C GLU A 8 19.44 -13.85 12.09
N ALA A 9 18.17 -13.71 11.71
CA ALA A 9 17.77 -13.13 10.43
C ALA A 9 18.24 -11.66 10.30
N GLY A 10 18.08 -10.86 11.36
CA GLY A 10 18.56 -9.49 11.42
C GLY A 10 20.08 -9.39 11.24
N ASN A 11 20.85 -10.28 11.87
CA ASN A 11 22.31 -10.33 11.70
C ASN A 11 22.71 -10.68 10.25
N ARG A 12 21.98 -11.61 9.61
CA ARG A 12 22.22 -11.98 8.20
C ARG A 12 21.97 -10.81 7.25
N LEU A 13 21.01 -9.93 7.55
CA LEU A 13 20.67 -8.77 6.72
C LEU A 13 21.79 -7.71 6.69
N HIS A 14 22.67 -7.69 7.69
CA HIS A 14 23.84 -6.81 7.73
C HIS A 14 25.01 -7.30 6.88
N ASN A 15 25.01 -8.58 6.50
CA ASN A 15 26.07 -9.19 5.73
C ASN A 15 25.75 -9.12 4.22
N PRO A 16 26.78 -9.01 3.35
CA PRO A 16 26.57 -9.12 1.90
C PRO A 16 25.98 -10.49 1.57
N LEU A 17 24.88 -10.51 0.81
CA LEU A 17 24.27 -11.74 0.31
C LEU A 17 24.78 -12.04 -1.10
N SER A 18 24.82 -13.34 -1.44
CA SER A 18 25.36 -13.84 -2.71
C SER A 18 24.49 -13.51 -3.92
N SER A 19 23.19 -13.33 -3.74
CA SER A 19 22.24 -13.07 -4.83
C SER A 19 21.02 -12.25 -4.37
N ILE A 20 20.29 -11.71 -5.36
CA ILE A 20 19.00 -11.05 -5.13
C ILE A 20 17.96 -12.03 -4.56
N ASP A 21 17.95 -13.28 -5.04
CA ASP A 21 17.02 -14.30 -4.55
C ASP A 21 17.27 -14.67 -3.09
N ASP A 22 18.54 -14.72 -2.66
CA ASP A 22 18.92 -14.93 -1.26
C ASP A 22 18.45 -13.77 -0.37
N LEU A 23 18.61 -12.53 -0.85
CA LEU A 23 18.12 -11.33 -0.17
C LEU A 23 16.60 -11.33 -0.04
N LEU A 24 15.92 -11.61 -1.13
CA LEU A 24 14.47 -11.70 -1.12
C LEU A 24 14.01 -12.81 -0.17
N THR A 25 14.65 -13.98 -0.17
CA THR A 25 14.29 -15.09 0.73
C THR A 25 14.47 -14.69 2.20
N LEU A 26 15.57 -14.00 2.53
CA LEU A 26 15.79 -13.49 3.88
C LEU A 26 14.75 -12.43 4.26
N LEU A 27 14.34 -11.55 3.35
CA LEU A 27 13.30 -10.56 3.62
C LEU A 27 11.93 -11.21 3.85
N ASP A 28 11.59 -12.30 3.14
CA ASP A 28 10.38 -13.09 3.43
C ASP A 28 10.46 -13.74 4.82
N GLU A 29 11.61 -14.29 5.19
CA GLU A 29 11.83 -14.85 6.52
C GLU A 29 11.61 -13.78 7.60
N VAL A 30 12.23 -12.61 7.44
CA VAL A 30 12.08 -11.48 8.36
C VAL A 30 10.62 -11.03 8.46
N GLU A 31 9.95 -10.80 7.34
CA GLU A 31 8.54 -10.38 7.31
C GLU A 31 7.65 -11.39 8.05
N ASN A 32 7.80 -12.68 7.74
CA ASN A 32 7.01 -13.74 8.39
C ASN A 32 7.23 -13.78 9.90
N LEU A 33 8.48 -13.61 10.36
CA LEU A 33 8.79 -13.55 11.79
C LEU A 33 8.18 -12.31 12.45
N LEU A 34 8.26 -11.15 11.80
CA LEU A 34 7.67 -9.90 12.29
C LEU A 34 6.14 -9.98 12.42
N ALA A 35 5.46 -10.71 11.51
CA ALA A 35 4.01 -10.89 11.56
C ALA A 35 3.52 -11.58 12.84
N TYR A 36 4.36 -12.38 13.51
CA TYR A 36 4.05 -13.03 14.79
C TYR A 36 4.36 -12.16 16.02
N VAL A 37 4.98 -10.99 15.85
CA VAL A 37 5.28 -10.09 16.95
C VAL A 37 4.05 -9.22 17.24
N GLU A 38 3.56 -9.29 18.48
CA GLU A 38 2.45 -8.47 18.94
C GLU A 38 2.85 -6.99 19.08
N GLN A 39 1.84 -6.11 19.09
CA GLN A 39 2.06 -4.68 19.32
C GLN A 39 2.58 -4.43 20.74
N VAL A 40 3.38 -3.38 20.90
CA VAL A 40 3.98 -2.99 22.19
C VAL A 40 4.78 -4.17 22.80
N PRO A 41 5.78 -4.70 22.08
CA PRO A 41 6.49 -5.91 22.49
C PRO A 41 7.32 -5.68 23.75
N SER A 42 7.75 -6.76 24.41
CA SER A 42 8.60 -6.72 25.60
C SER A 42 9.92 -5.97 25.35
N LYS A 43 10.60 -5.52 26.42
CA LYS A 43 11.92 -4.87 26.28
C LYS A 43 12.94 -5.77 25.56
N SER A 44 12.96 -7.07 25.88
CA SER A 44 13.86 -8.05 25.24
C SER A 44 13.63 -8.11 23.73
N MET A 45 12.36 -8.19 23.31
CA MET A 45 12.01 -8.21 21.90
C MET A 45 12.37 -6.88 21.21
N ARG A 46 12.17 -5.73 21.85
CA ARG A 46 12.61 -4.43 21.31
C ARG A 46 14.13 -4.39 21.09
N ASP A 47 14.90 -4.91 22.04
CA ASP A 47 16.36 -4.98 21.93
C ASP A 47 16.80 -5.87 20.75
N VAL A 48 16.05 -6.95 20.47
CA VAL A 48 16.24 -7.83 19.30
C VAL A 48 15.86 -7.15 17.99
N LEU A 49 14.77 -6.38 17.97
CA LEU A 49 14.30 -5.68 16.76
C LEU A 49 15.18 -4.49 16.40
N PHE A 50 15.82 -3.84 17.37
CA PHE A 50 16.54 -2.58 17.16
C PHE A 50 17.62 -2.62 16.05
N PRO A 51 18.48 -3.64 15.95
CA PRO A 51 19.42 -3.77 14.83
C PRO A 51 18.71 -3.93 13.48
N LEU A 52 17.62 -4.70 13.45
CA LEU A 52 16.84 -4.94 12.23
C LEU A 52 16.15 -3.66 11.74
N VAL A 53 15.54 -2.90 12.65
CA VAL A 53 14.95 -1.57 12.38
C VAL A 53 15.98 -0.67 11.70
N LYS A 54 17.20 -0.60 12.24
CA LYS A 54 18.28 0.20 11.66
C LYS A 54 18.76 -0.31 10.30
N ALA A 55 18.79 -1.62 10.09
CA ALA A 55 19.25 -2.20 8.84
C ALA A 55 18.31 -1.89 7.67
N LEU A 56 16.99 -1.98 7.89
CA LEU A 56 15.98 -1.85 6.83
C LEU A 56 15.94 -0.46 6.18
N ILE A 57 16.33 0.58 6.92
CA ILE A 57 16.43 1.96 6.41
C ILE A 57 17.82 2.29 5.82
N ASN A 58 18.72 1.31 5.70
CA ASN A 58 19.98 1.53 5.02
C ASN A 58 19.73 1.74 3.53
N ASN A 59 20.28 2.79 2.94
CA ASN A 59 20.10 3.14 1.52
C ASN A 59 20.37 1.98 0.54
N LYS A 60 21.27 1.04 0.88
CA LYS A 60 21.53 -0.15 0.05
C LYS A 60 20.31 -1.08 -0.08
N LEU A 61 19.45 -1.12 0.93
CA LEU A 61 18.21 -1.89 0.93
C LEU A 61 17.01 -1.02 0.54
N LEU A 62 16.91 0.18 1.14
CA LEU A 62 15.77 1.07 1.00
C LEU A 62 15.62 1.63 -0.42
N ARG A 63 16.74 1.81 -1.14
CA ARG A 63 16.80 2.31 -2.53
C ARG A 63 17.47 1.30 -3.45
N HIS A 64 17.11 0.03 -3.30
CA HIS A 64 17.65 -1.03 -4.13
C HIS A 64 17.18 -0.86 -5.60
N ALA A 65 18.00 -1.27 -6.57
CA ALA A 65 17.66 -1.14 -7.99
C ALA A 65 16.46 -2.03 -8.38
N GLU A 66 16.35 -3.20 -7.76
CA GLU A 66 15.26 -4.15 -7.99
C GLU A 66 13.99 -3.77 -7.22
N MET A 67 12.89 -3.56 -7.94
CA MET A 67 11.59 -3.19 -7.37
C MET A 67 11.07 -4.20 -6.36
N ASP A 68 11.24 -5.50 -6.62
CA ASP A 68 10.77 -6.57 -5.72
C ASP A 68 11.50 -6.55 -4.36
N VAL A 69 12.75 -6.10 -4.34
CA VAL A 69 13.51 -5.89 -3.09
C VAL A 69 12.92 -4.71 -2.33
N ASN A 70 12.67 -3.59 -3.00
CA ASN A 70 12.07 -2.40 -2.36
C ASN A 70 10.70 -2.72 -1.75
N VAL A 71 9.82 -3.42 -2.48
CA VAL A 71 8.51 -3.85 -1.97
C VAL A 71 8.68 -4.76 -0.75
N SER A 72 9.64 -5.67 -0.76
CA SER A 72 9.90 -6.59 0.36
C SER A 72 10.45 -5.86 1.60
N VAL A 73 11.33 -4.88 1.41
CA VAL A 73 11.84 -4.02 2.49
C VAL A 73 10.71 -3.18 3.08
N VAL A 74 9.88 -2.54 2.24
CA VAL A 74 8.70 -1.78 2.68
C VAL A 74 7.75 -2.67 3.48
N SER A 75 7.51 -3.91 3.05
CA SER A 75 6.65 -4.84 3.78
C SER A 75 7.16 -5.12 5.19
N CYS A 76 8.47 -5.35 5.35
CA CYS A 76 9.10 -5.51 6.66
C CYS A 76 8.97 -4.25 7.54
N ILE A 77 9.16 -3.07 6.93
CA ILE A 77 9.02 -1.78 7.61
C ILE A 77 7.59 -1.54 8.08
N ILE A 78 6.59 -1.92 7.28
CA ILE A 78 5.17 -1.80 7.64
C ILE A 78 4.83 -2.71 8.82
N GLU A 79 5.37 -3.92 8.88
CA GLU A 79 5.21 -4.80 10.05
C GLU A 79 5.88 -4.22 11.30
N ILE A 80 7.07 -3.65 11.19
CA ILE A 80 7.72 -2.92 12.29
C ILE A 80 6.83 -1.77 12.77
N THR A 81 6.25 -1.01 11.85
CA THR A 81 5.35 0.10 12.17
C THR A 81 4.08 -0.39 12.87
N ARG A 82 3.55 -1.55 12.45
CA ARG A 82 2.44 -2.20 13.17
C ARG A 82 2.83 -2.57 14.59
N ILE A 83 4.01 -3.16 14.80
CA ILE A 83 4.51 -3.59 16.10
C ILE A 83 4.70 -2.41 17.05
N THR A 84 5.21 -1.28 16.56
CA THR A 84 5.49 -0.11 17.40
C THR A 84 4.31 0.84 17.55
N ALA A 85 3.26 0.71 16.73
CA ALA A 85 2.07 1.56 16.82
C ALA A 85 1.51 1.61 18.26
N PRO A 86 1.09 2.79 18.75
CA PRO A 86 0.93 4.05 18.00
C PRO A 86 2.23 4.85 17.77
N ASP A 87 3.36 4.42 18.33
CA ASP A 87 4.62 5.13 18.21
C ASP A 87 5.28 4.85 16.85
N ALA A 88 5.77 5.91 16.19
CA ALA A 88 6.51 5.77 14.94
C ALA A 88 7.86 5.09 15.19
N PRO A 89 8.24 4.06 14.40
CA PRO A 89 9.51 3.35 14.58
C PRO A 89 10.72 4.17 14.10
N TYR A 90 10.50 5.21 13.31
CA TYR A 90 11.53 6.04 12.69
C TYR A 90 11.24 7.53 12.88
N LYS A 91 12.26 8.36 12.65
CA LYS A 91 12.11 9.82 12.67
C LYS A 91 11.29 10.32 11.49
N ASP A 92 10.69 11.50 11.62
CA ASP A 92 9.84 12.13 10.61
C ASP A 92 10.43 12.13 9.20
N GLU A 93 11.70 12.53 9.04
CA GLU A 93 12.39 12.55 7.73
C GLU A 93 12.43 11.15 7.09
N GLN A 94 12.67 10.12 7.89
CA GLN A 94 12.72 8.72 7.44
C GLN A 94 11.32 8.20 7.15
N MET A 95 10.33 8.56 7.96
CA MET A 95 8.93 8.23 7.71
C MET A 95 8.43 8.83 6.39
N ARG A 96 8.80 10.08 6.06
CA ARG A 96 8.48 10.69 4.76
C ARG A 96 9.05 9.90 3.58
N GLU A 97 10.30 9.46 3.67
CA GLU A 97 10.92 8.61 2.65
C GLU A 97 10.23 7.24 2.53
N ILE A 98 9.89 6.62 3.67
CA ILE A 98 9.13 5.36 3.70
C ILE A 98 7.76 5.56 3.04
N PHE A 99 7.08 6.67 3.28
CA PHE A 99 5.80 6.98 2.63
C PHE A 99 5.93 7.15 1.13
N GLN A 100 6.99 7.79 0.64
CA GLN A 100 7.29 7.85 -0.79
C GLN A 100 7.41 6.44 -1.39
N LEU A 101 8.14 5.55 -0.74
CA LEU A 101 8.34 4.18 -1.21
C LEU A 101 7.04 3.37 -1.17
N ILE A 102 6.19 3.56 -0.16
CA ILE A 102 4.85 2.95 -0.10
C ILE A 102 4.00 3.41 -1.28
N VAL A 103 3.96 4.72 -1.58
CA VAL A 103 3.18 5.27 -2.69
C VAL A 103 3.67 4.72 -4.03
N VAL A 104 4.99 4.67 -4.24
CA VAL A 104 5.61 4.07 -5.43
C VAL A 104 5.31 2.56 -5.54
N ALA A 105 5.35 1.82 -4.44
CA ALA A 105 5.01 0.40 -4.42
C ALA A 105 3.53 0.16 -4.79
N CYS A 106 2.63 1.02 -4.32
CA CYS A 106 1.21 0.97 -4.66
C CYS A 106 0.95 1.33 -6.12
N GLU A 107 1.62 2.36 -6.65
CA GLU A 107 1.50 2.74 -8.07
C GLU A 107 1.87 1.59 -9.00
N ASN A 108 2.95 0.89 -8.68
CA ASN A 108 3.49 -0.19 -9.51
C ASN A 108 2.83 -1.55 -9.26
N MET A 109 1.74 -1.63 -8.48
CA MET A 109 1.11 -2.90 -8.10
C MET A 109 0.73 -3.77 -9.31
N SER A 110 0.39 -3.21 -10.46
CA SER A 110 0.09 -3.97 -11.69
C SER A 110 1.32 -4.46 -12.46
N HIS A 111 2.52 -3.99 -12.10
CA HIS A 111 3.78 -4.25 -12.80
C HIS A 111 4.76 -5.09 -11.99
N VAL A 112 4.49 -5.29 -10.70
CA VAL A 112 5.33 -6.12 -9.82
C VAL A 112 5.04 -7.62 -10.01
N SER A 113 5.97 -8.47 -9.57
CA SER A 113 5.78 -9.92 -9.57
C SER A 113 4.58 -10.35 -8.72
N THR A 114 4.03 -11.55 -8.97
CA THR A 114 2.94 -12.13 -8.16
C THR A 114 3.26 -12.18 -6.67
N ARG A 115 4.54 -12.36 -6.32
CA ARG A 115 5.03 -12.34 -4.94
C ARG A 115 4.91 -10.95 -4.33
N SER A 116 5.47 -9.94 -5.00
CA SER A 116 5.38 -8.54 -4.58
C SER A 116 3.94 -8.01 -4.56
N TYR A 117 3.08 -8.47 -5.46
CA TYR A 117 1.66 -8.12 -5.46
C TYR A 117 0.96 -8.47 -4.14
N LYS A 118 1.24 -9.67 -3.59
CA LYS A 118 0.69 -10.10 -2.29
C LYS A 118 1.19 -9.21 -1.16
N LYS A 119 2.47 -8.83 -1.19
CA LYS A 119 3.07 -7.91 -0.22
C LYS A 119 2.42 -6.53 -0.29
N VAL A 120 2.25 -5.95 -1.48
CA VAL A 120 1.55 -4.65 -1.64
C VAL A 120 0.12 -4.72 -1.09
N THR A 121 -0.58 -5.84 -1.30
CA THR A 121 -1.91 -6.04 -0.71
C THR A 121 -1.86 -6.07 0.83
N SER A 122 -0.87 -6.77 1.41
CA SER A 122 -0.65 -6.81 2.86
C SER A 122 -0.26 -5.44 3.42
N ILE A 123 0.57 -4.68 2.71
CA ILE A 123 0.96 -3.32 3.05
C ILE A 123 -0.28 -2.43 3.19
N LEU A 124 -1.17 -2.45 2.20
CA LEU A 124 -2.42 -1.67 2.23
C LEU A 124 -3.31 -2.08 3.42
N ASP A 125 -3.48 -3.38 3.65
CA ASP A 125 -4.27 -3.90 4.76
C ASP A 125 -3.71 -3.46 6.12
N THR A 126 -2.39 -3.55 6.32
CA THR A 126 -1.74 -3.11 7.56
C THR A 126 -1.83 -1.59 7.73
N ILE A 127 -1.60 -0.79 6.68
CA ILE A 127 -1.77 0.68 6.72
C ILE A 127 -3.18 1.07 7.16
N ALA A 128 -4.21 0.39 6.62
CA ALA A 128 -5.60 0.62 6.99
C ALA A 128 -5.85 0.27 8.46
N LYS A 129 -5.39 -0.89 8.92
CA LYS A 129 -5.58 -1.38 10.30
C LYS A 129 -4.93 -0.50 11.34
N VAL A 130 -3.69 -0.08 11.11
CA VAL A 130 -2.94 0.76 12.07
C VAL A 130 -3.13 2.26 11.81
N LYS A 131 -3.99 2.62 10.85
CA LYS A 131 -4.29 3.99 10.45
C LYS A 131 -3.02 4.81 10.14
N LEU A 132 -2.02 4.18 9.54
CA LEU A 132 -0.71 4.78 9.32
C LEU A 132 -0.77 6.01 8.39
N CYS A 133 -1.81 6.11 7.55
CA CYS A 133 -2.09 7.30 6.74
C CYS A 133 -2.32 8.58 7.56
N LEU A 134 -2.71 8.49 8.85
CA LEU A 134 -2.86 9.66 9.71
C LEU A 134 -1.50 10.27 10.05
N VAL A 135 -0.45 9.45 10.17
CA VAL A 135 0.92 9.94 10.33
C VAL A 135 1.37 10.72 9.08
N MET A 136 0.87 10.39 7.87
CA MET A 136 1.13 11.22 6.69
C MET A 136 0.51 12.61 6.83
N LEU A 137 -0.65 12.73 7.46
CA LEU A 137 -1.31 14.02 7.74
C LEU A 137 -0.57 14.80 8.83
N ASP A 138 -0.19 14.12 9.91
CA ASP A 138 0.57 14.74 11.02
C ASP A 138 1.93 15.27 10.56
N LEU A 139 2.53 14.60 9.58
CA LEU A 139 3.75 15.06 8.93
C LEU A 139 3.50 16.04 7.77
N GLU A 140 2.28 16.45 7.46
CA GLU A 140 2.01 17.39 6.36
C GLU A 140 2.54 16.88 5.00
N CYS A 141 2.39 15.59 4.73
CA CYS A 141 2.80 14.95 3.47
C CYS A 141 1.77 15.15 2.34
N ASP A 142 1.23 16.36 2.18
CA ASP A 142 0.06 16.65 1.35
C ASP A 142 0.20 16.18 -0.10
N ALA A 143 1.38 16.43 -0.71
CA ALA A 143 1.66 15.99 -2.07
C ALA A 143 1.60 14.47 -2.23
N LEU A 144 2.13 13.72 -1.25
CA LEU A 144 2.10 12.25 -1.26
C LEU A 144 0.70 11.72 -1.00
N VAL A 145 -0.09 12.41 -0.16
CA VAL A 145 -1.49 12.05 0.06
C VAL A 145 -2.29 12.19 -1.24
N VAL A 146 -2.11 13.29 -1.97
CA VAL A 146 -2.75 13.49 -3.28
C VAL A 146 -2.31 12.42 -4.27
N GLU A 147 -1.02 12.12 -4.36
CA GLU A 147 -0.48 11.09 -5.24
C GLU A 147 -1.04 9.69 -4.91
N MET A 148 -1.05 9.32 -3.63
CA MET A 148 -1.63 8.07 -3.14
C MET A 148 -3.10 7.94 -3.55
N PHE A 149 -3.89 9.00 -3.36
CA PHE A 149 -5.30 9.02 -3.77
C PHE A 149 -5.45 8.83 -5.27
N GLN A 150 -4.70 9.57 -6.08
CA GLN A 150 -4.75 9.45 -7.53
C GLN A 150 -4.40 8.02 -7.97
N ASN A 151 -3.42 7.39 -7.32
CA ASN A 151 -3.04 6.01 -7.61
C ASN A 151 -4.14 5.02 -7.22
N PHE A 152 -4.71 5.10 -6.02
CA PHE A 152 -5.83 4.23 -5.62
C PHE A 152 -7.05 4.39 -6.54
N LEU A 153 -7.34 5.62 -6.95
CA LEU A 153 -8.45 5.90 -7.85
C LEU A 153 -8.24 5.37 -9.27
N LYS A 154 -6.99 5.28 -9.74
CA LYS A 154 -6.65 4.55 -10.97
C LYS A 154 -6.84 3.04 -10.76
N MET A 155 -6.42 2.52 -9.61
CA MET A 155 -6.46 1.09 -9.27
C MET A 155 -7.88 0.56 -9.08
N ILE A 156 -8.79 1.30 -8.43
CA ILE A 156 -10.20 0.90 -8.25
C ILE A 156 -10.90 0.60 -9.60
N ARG A 157 -10.38 1.12 -10.72
CA ARG A 157 -10.89 0.83 -12.06
C ARG A 157 -10.42 -0.50 -12.64
N SER A 158 -9.46 -1.15 -11.99
CA SER A 158 -8.86 -2.43 -12.35
C SER A 158 -9.47 -3.56 -11.50
N ASN A 159 -9.38 -4.80 -11.99
CA ASN A 159 -9.94 -5.98 -11.31
C ASN A 159 -9.01 -6.47 -10.19
N HIS A 160 -8.90 -5.73 -9.09
CA HIS A 160 -8.14 -6.13 -7.90
C HIS A 160 -8.99 -6.95 -6.92
N PRO A 161 -8.37 -7.76 -6.04
CA PRO A 161 -9.08 -8.49 -4.99
C PRO A 161 -9.90 -7.54 -4.10
N PRO A 162 -11.09 -7.95 -3.64
CA PRO A 162 -11.96 -7.12 -2.80
C PRO A 162 -11.28 -6.58 -1.53
N ALA A 163 -10.38 -7.36 -0.92
CA ALA A 163 -9.63 -6.94 0.26
C ALA A 163 -8.73 -5.73 -0.01
N ALA A 164 -8.05 -5.69 -1.17
CA ALA A 164 -7.20 -4.56 -1.53
C ALA A 164 -8.04 -3.28 -1.75
N LEU A 165 -9.19 -3.42 -2.42
CA LEU A 165 -10.11 -2.31 -2.66
C LEU A 165 -10.67 -1.77 -1.33
N SER A 166 -11.05 -2.65 -0.41
CA SER A 166 -11.56 -2.27 0.91
C SER A 166 -10.49 -1.56 1.76
N ALA A 167 -9.23 -1.99 1.69
CA ALA A 167 -8.12 -1.30 2.35
C ALA A 167 -7.90 0.10 1.78
N MET A 168 -7.90 0.25 0.45
CA MET A 168 -7.79 1.56 -0.22
C MET A 168 -8.92 2.51 0.18
N GLU A 169 -10.17 2.02 0.16
CA GLU A 169 -11.35 2.79 0.57
C GLU A 169 -11.24 3.24 2.04
N THR A 170 -10.80 2.34 2.92
CA THR A 170 -10.60 2.65 4.34
C THR A 170 -9.56 3.75 4.53
N ILE A 171 -8.41 3.63 3.85
CA ILE A 171 -7.34 4.63 3.90
C ILE A 171 -7.83 5.99 3.39
N MET A 172 -8.49 6.02 2.23
CA MET A 172 -9.03 7.26 1.67
C MET A 172 -10.07 7.91 2.58
N SER A 173 -10.94 7.10 3.18
CA SER A 173 -11.98 7.59 4.10
C SER A 173 -11.37 8.18 5.36
N LEU A 174 -10.36 7.52 5.95
CA LEU A 174 -9.63 8.02 7.11
C LEU A 174 -8.98 9.38 6.81
N VAL A 175 -8.30 9.49 5.67
CA VAL A 175 -7.67 10.75 5.26
C VAL A 175 -8.72 11.85 5.10
N ILE A 176 -9.83 11.61 4.39
CA ILE A 176 -10.89 12.61 4.21
C ILE A 176 -11.49 13.07 5.55
N ASN A 177 -11.75 12.14 6.46
CA ASN A 177 -12.42 12.43 7.74
C ASN A 177 -11.52 13.16 8.74
N GLU A 178 -10.21 12.87 8.74
CA GLU A 178 -9.26 13.44 9.69
C GLU A 178 -8.51 14.67 9.13
N SER A 179 -8.65 14.94 7.83
CA SER A 179 -8.10 16.17 7.23
C SER A 179 -8.84 17.40 7.73
N LYS A 180 -8.10 18.40 8.22
CA LYS A 180 -8.67 19.71 8.60
C LYS A 180 -9.21 20.45 7.38
N ASP A 181 -8.44 20.41 6.29
CA ASP A 181 -8.75 21.02 5.01
C ASP A 181 -8.46 20.02 3.90
N ILE A 182 -9.37 19.93 2.92
CA ILE A 182 -9.18 19.06 1.75
C ILE A 182 -8.61 19.90 0.61
N SER A 183 -7.46 19.50 0.09
CA SER A 183 -6.83 20.21 -1.03
C SER A 183 -7.71 20.19 -2.29
N LEU A 184 -7.64 21.27 -3.08
CA LEU A 184 -8.38 21.36 -4.35
C LEU A 184 -7.97 20.25 -5.33
N ASP A 185 -6.74 19.77 -5.28
CA ASP A 185 -6.25 18.68 -6.11
C ASP A 185 -6.91 17.33 -5.74
N LEU A 186 -7.12 17.08 -4.45
CA LEU A 186 -7.86 15.91 -3.96
C LEU A 186 -9.31 15.96 -4.43
N LEU A 187 -9.98 17.11 -4.22
CA LEU A 187 -11.35 17.34 -4.66
C LEU A 187 -11.49 17.16 -6.17
N SER A 188 -10.57 17.73 -6.95
CA SER A 188 -10.55 17.62 -8.41
C SER A 188 -10.41 16.16 -8.86
N SER A 189 -9.55 15.39 -8.18
CA SER A 189 -9.36 13.96 -8.43
C SER A 189 -10.64 13.16 -8.17
N LEU A 190 -11.36 13.43 -7.08
CA LEU A 190 -12.64 12.82 -6.76
C LEU A 190 -13.74 13.22 -7.75
N PHE A 191 -13.87 14.51 -8.08
CA PHE A 191 -14.86 15.01 -9.03
C PHE A 191 -14.67 14.42 -10.43
N ALA A 192 -13.43 14.25 -10.89
CA ALA A 192 -13.14 13.63 -12.18
C ALA A 192 -13.71 12.21 -12.27
N ILE A 193 -13.74 11.47 -11.17
CA ILE A 193 -14.26 10.10 -11.11
C ILE A 193 -15.78 10.09 -11.11
N VAL A 194 -16.41 10.91 -10.26
CA VAL A 194 -17.86 11.03 -10.21
C VAL A 194 -18.39 11.45 -11.58
N ARG A 195 -17.74 12.41 -12.23
CA ARG A 195 -18.10 12.87 -13.58
C ARG A 195 -18.00 11.73 -14.60
N LYS A 196 -16.91 10.97 -14.59
CA LYS A 196 -16.70 9.84 -15.51
C LYS A 196 -17.70 8.70 -15.25
N ALA A 197 -17.98 8.37 -13.99
CA ALA A 197 -18.99 7.37 -13.63
C ALA A 197 -20.38 7.76 -14.13
N ASN A 198 -20.76 9.04 -13.96
CA ASN A 198 -22.03 9.56 -14.46
C ASN A 198 -22.11 9.54 -16.00
N GLN A 199 -20.99 9.83 -16.69
CA GLN A 199 -20.91 9.71 -18.15
C GLN A 199 -21.07 8.26 -18.62
N ASN A 200 -20.40 7.30 -17.97
CA ASN A 200 -20.51 5.87 -18.29
C ASN A 200 -21.94 5.37 -18.10
N HIS A 201 -22.59 5.72 -16.98
CA HIS A 201 -23.97 5.36 -16.72
C HIS A 201 -24.93 5.93 -17.78
N ARG A 202 -24.73 7.19 -18.20
CA ARG A 202 -25.49 7.80 -19.31
C ARG A 202 -25.32 7.04 -20.63
N LEU A 203 -24.10 6.60 -20.95
CA LEU A 203 -23.83 5.82 -22.16
C LEU A 203 -24.51 4.44 -22.11
N GLU A 204 -24.50 3.77 -20.96
CA GLU A 204 -25.20 2.48 -20.78
C GLU A 204 -26.70 2.62 -21.00
N ILE A 205 -27.33 3.67 -20.46
CA ILE A 205 -28.74 3.98 -20.69
C ILE A 205 -29.02 4.23 -22.17
N LEU A 206 -28.17 5.01 -22.86
CA LEU A 206 -28.34 5.30 -24.29
C LEU A 206 -28.22 4.03 -25.14
N ASN A 207 -27.26 3.16 -24.81
CA ASN A 207 -27.06 1.88 -25.47
C ASN A 207 -28.25 0.92 -25.23
N ALA A 208 -28.77 0.87 -24.00
CA ALA A 208 -29.97 0.10 -23.69
C ALA A 208 -31.19 0.60 -24.48
N ARG A 209 -31.38 1.92 -24.57
CA ARG A 209 -32.43 2.53 -25.38
C ARG A 209 -32.31 2.16 -26.86
N SER A 210 -31.12 2.22 -27.43
CA SER A 210 -30.89 1.84 -28.84
C SER A 210 -31.22 0.36 -29.09
N ARG A 211 -30.81 -0.55 -28.19
CA ARG A 211 -31.16 -1.98 -28.30
C ARG A 211 -32.67 -2.20 -28.29
N LEU A 212 -33.40 -1.56 -27.37
CA LEU A 212 -34.86 -1.66 -27.30
C LEU A 212 -35.53 -1.16 -28.60
N GLN A 213 -35.05 -0.06 -29.17
CA GLN A 213 -35.57 0.47 -30.44
C GLN A 213 -35.33 -0.49 -31.61
N THR A 214 -34.15 -1.11 -31.69
CA THR A 214 -33.84 -2.09 -32.72
C THR A 214 -34.69 -3.36 -32.59
N THR A 215 -34.89 -3.85 -31.38
CA THR A 215 -35.77 -5.01 -31.11
C THR A 215 -37.22 -4.71 -31.50
N ALA A 216 -37.73 -3.53 -31.15
CA ALA A 216 -39.08 -3.11 -31.54
C ALA A 216 -39.25 -3.05 -33.07
N LYS A 217 -38.28 -2.47 -33.79
CA LYS A 217 -38.30 -2.43 -35.26
C LYS A 217 -38.29 -3.81 -35.91
N LYS A 218 -37.48 -4.75 -35.39
CA LYS A 218 -37.45 -6.14 -35.88
C LYS A 218 -38.79 -6.86 -35.63
N GLY A 219 -39.42 -6.64 -34.47
CA GLY A 219 -40.74 -7.21 -34.16
C GLY A 219 -41.85 -6.72 -35.10
N CYS A 220 -41.84 -5.43 -35.48
CA CYS A 220 -42.81 -4.86 -36.40
C CYS A 220 -42.59 -5.25 -37.88
N SER A 221 -41.40 -5.73 -38.26
CA SER A 221 -41.08 -6.11 -39.64
C SER A 221 -41.46 -7.57 -39.97
N ASN A 222 -41.88 -8.33 -38.96
CA ASN A 222 -42.25 -9.75 -39.06
C ASN A 222 -43.78 -9.98 -38.93
N LEU A 223 -44.57 -8.90 -39.02
CA LEU A 223 -46.04 -8.86 -39.10
C LEU A 223 -46.43 -8.37 -40.49
#